data_AF-A0A2K3LQ53-F1
#
_entry.id   AF-A0A2K3LQ53-F1
#
_cell.length_a   1.000
_cell.length_b   1.000
_cell.length_c   1.000
_cell.angle_alpha   90.00
_cell.angle_beta   90.00
_cell.angle_gamma   90.00
#
_symmetry.space_group_name_H-M   'P 1'
#
loop_
_entity.id
_entity.type
_entity.pdbx_description
1 polymer ?
#
loop_
_entity_poly.entity_id
_entity_poly.type
_entity_poly.pdbx_seq_one_letter_code
_entity_poly.pdbx_strand_id
1 'polypeptide(L)'
;MHTLIRDVGTTKHDFVFYSDRLIRLVVEHGLGHLPFTEKQVTTPTGSVYSGVVFCSRLCGVSIIRSGESMENALRACCKGIKIGKILIHGHGTNGRQLIYEKLPSDIASRHVLLLDPVLAT
;
A
#
# COMPACT_ATOMS: atom_id res chain seq x y z
N MET A 1 15.30 5.17 10.90
CA MET A 1 14.72 3.90 10.38
C MET A 1 15.51 3.37 9.20
N HIS A 2 15.77 4.18 8.16
CA HIS A 2 16.58 3.73 7.00
C HIS A 2 17.98 3.20 7.35
N THR A 3 18.69 3.82 8.30
CA THR A 3 20.02 3.36 8.73
C THR A 3 19.99 1.91 9.24
N LEU A 4 19.00 1.55 10.06
CA LEU A 4 18.89 0.22 10.65
C LEU A 4 18.52 -0.83 9.60
N ILE A 5 17.50 -0.58 8.78
CA ILE A 5 17.09 -1.56 7.75
C ILE A 5 18.16 -1.79 6.66
N ARG A 6 19.13 -0.88 6.52
CA ARG A 6 20.23 -0.98 5.55
C ARG A 6 21.54 -1.50 6.15
N ASP A 7 21.65 -1.54 7.48
CA ASP A 7 22.84 -2.05 8.16
C ASP A 7 22.89 -3.59 8.06
N VAL A 8 24.02 -4.11 7.59
CA VAL A 8 24.30 -5.55 7.46
C VAL A 8 24.32 -6.26 8.82
N GLY A 9 24.62 -5.54 9.91
CA GLY A 9 24.63 -6.07 11.27
C GLY A 9 23.24 -6.22 11.90
N THR A 10 22.18 -5.73 11.24
CA THR A 10 20.82 -5.73 11.79
C THR A 10 20.25 -7.14 11.88
N THR A 11 19.70 -7.47 13.05
CA THR A 11 19.04 -8.77 13.26
C THR A 11 17.78 -8.88 12.41
N LYS A 12 17.37 -10.11 12.07
CA LYS A 12 16.12 -10.35 11.33
C LYS A 12 14.90 -9.74 12.04
N HIS A 13 14.85 -9.83 13.37
CA HIS A 13 13.74 -9.30 14.16
C HIS A 13 13.65 -7.78 14.03
N ASP A 14 14.77 -7.09 14.19
CA ASP A 14 14.84 -5.63 14.06
C ASP A 14 14.55 -5.19 12.62
N PHE A 15 15.06 -5.92 11.62
CA PHE A 15 14.77 -5.63 10.22
C PHE A 15 13.27 -5.63 9.94
N VAL A 16 12.55 -6.68 10.39
CA VAL A 16 11.09 -6.78 10.22
C VAL A 16 10.39 -5.64 10.96
N PHE A 17 10.73 -5.43 12.23
CA PHE A 17 10.10 -4.39 13.06
C PHE A 17 10.25 -2.98 12.48
N TYR A 18 11.47 -2.60 12.07
CA TYR A 18 11.72 -1.27 11.50
C TYR A 18 11.20 -1.13 10.07
N SER A 19 11.15 -2.21 9.29
CA SER A 19 10.54 -2.21 7.96
C SER A 19 9.03 -2.00 8.05
N ASP A 20 8.32 -2.74 8.90
CA ASP A 20 6.88 -2.60 9.10
C ASP A 20 6.52 -1.17 9.55
N ARG A 21 7.33 -0.59 10.44
CA ARG A 21 7.15 0.78 10.92
C ARG A 21 7.34 1.81 9.81
N LEU A 22 8.34 1.63 8.94
CA LEU A 22 8.55 2.51 7.80
C LEU A 22 7.43 2.35 6.76
N ILE A 23 7.06 1.12 6.42
CA ILE A 23 5.99 0.81 5.48
C ILE A 23 4.68 1.48 5.92
N ARG A 24 4.35 1.47 7.22
CA ARG A 24 3.15 2.14 7.72
C ARG A 24 3.12 3.62 7.35
N LEU A 25 4.24 4.34 7.52
CA LEU A 25 4.32 5.76 7.16
C LEU A 25 4.20 5.97 5.65
N VAL A 26 4.85 5.12 4.86
CA VAL A 26 4.79 5.20 3.38
C VAL A 26 3.37 4.96 2.89
N VAL A 27 2.66 3.97 3.44
CA VAL A 27 1.27 3.68 3.07
C VAL A 27 0.34 4.82 3.44
N GLU A 28 0.42 5.36 4.67
CA GLU A 28 -0.39 6.52 5.08
C GLU A 28 -0.13 7.74 4.18
N HIS A 29 1.14 7.98 3.83
CA HIS A 29 1.49 9.06 2.91
C HIS A 29 0.93 8.82 1.49
N GLY A 30 1.01 7.59 0.99
CA GLY A 30 0.44 7.19 -0.30
C GLY A 30 -1.08 7.38 -0.36
N LEU A 31 -1.78 7.06 0.73
CA LEU A 31 -3.22 7.30 0.88
C LEU A 31 -3.56 8.81 0.81
N GLY A 32 -2.64 9.67 1.26
CA GLY A 32 -2.77 11.13 1.16
C GLY A 32 -2.84 11.69 -0.26
N HIS A 33 -2.48 10.93 -1.29
CA HIS A 33 -2.55 11.34 -2.69
C HIS A 33 -3.87 10.99 -3.38
N LEU A 34 -4.74 10.22 -2.71
CA LEU A 34 -6.03 9.85 -3.27
C LEU A 34 -7.00 11.05 -3.25
N PRO A 35 -7.97 11.11 -4.17
CA PRO A 35 -8.89 12.24 -4.20
C PRO A 35 -9.76 12.29 -2.95
N PHE A 36 -10.07 13.51 -2.52
CA PHE A 36 -10.92 13.77 -1.36
C PHE A 36 -12.14 14.57 -1.77
N THR A 37 -13.24 14.40 -1.05
CA THR A 37 -14.44 15.23 -1.22
C THR A 37 -14.70 15.98 0.07
N GLU A 38 -14.96 17.29 -0.03
CA GLU A 38 -15.30 18.10 1.14
C GLU A 38 -16.59 17.59 1.79
N LYS A 39 -16.61 17.56 3.12
CA LYS A 39 -17.79 17.21 3.91
C LYS A 39 -17.84 18.05 5.17
N GLN A 40 -18.99 18.67 5.38
CA GLN A 40 -19.29 19.38 6.60
C GLN A 40 -19.97 18.43 7.59
N VAL A 41 -19.57 18.51 8.85
CA VAL A 41 -20.18 17.77 9.96
C VAL A 41 -20.50 18.73 11.11
N THR A 42 -21.60 18.47 11.82
CA THR A 42 -21.91 19.19 13.05
C THR A 42 -21.21 18.51 14.21
N THR A 43 -20.39 19.27 14.94
CA THR A 43 -19.69 18.78 16.13
C THR A 43 -20.66 18.58 17.30
N PRO A 44 -20.28 17.82 18.35
CA PRO A 44 -21.10 17.71 19.56
C PRO A 44 -21.38 19.04 20.26
N THR A 45 -20.59 20.08 19.99
CA THR A 45 -20.78 21.45 20.51
C THR A 45 -21.74 22.29 19.67
N GLY A 46 -22.31 21.74 18.59
CA GLY A 46 -23.22 22.43 17.67
C GLY A 46 -22.52 23.28 16.59
N SER A 47 -21.19 23.27 16.53
CA SER A 47 -20.41 24.02 15.53
C SER A 47 -20.28 23.21 14.23
N VAL A 48 -20.15 23.89 13.09
CA VAL A 48 -19.89 23.22 11.80
C VAL A 48 -18.38 23.08 11.61
N TYR A 49 -17.92 21.86 11.32
CA TYR A 49 -16.55 21.55 10.93
C TYR A 49 -16.49 21.15 9.45
N SER A 50 -15.73 21.88 8.65
CA SER A 50 -15.43 21.54 7.26
C SER A 50 -14.24 20.58 7.21
N GLY A 51 -14.54 19.30 6.99
CA GLY A 51 -13.55 18.25 6.82
C GLY A 51 -13.56 17.68 5.40
N VAL A 52 -12.92 16.52 5.26
CA VAL A 52 -12.86 15.78 3.99
C VAL A 52 -13.23 14.32 4.19
N VAL A 53 -13.77 13.70 3.15
CA VAL A 53 -14.04 12.27 3.06
C VAL A 53 -13.12 11.65 2.02
N PHE A 54 -12.60 10.50 2.38
CA PHE A 54 -11.71 9.69 1.56
C PHE A 54 -12.44 9.13 0.33
N CYS A 55 -11.72 8.99 -0.80
CA CYS A 55 -12.26 8.36 -1.99
C CYS A 55 -12.82 6.95 -1.72
N SER A 56 -14.02 6.68 -2.24
CA SER A 56 -14.55 5.32 -2.27
C SER A 56 -13.88 4.50 -3.38
N ARG A 57 -13.86 3.17 -3.26
CA ARG A 57 -13.35 2.22 -4.28
C ARG A 57 -11.81 2.16 -4.44
N LEU A 58 -11.09 2.08 -3.33
CA LEU A 58 -9.66 1.74 -3.32
C LEU A 58 -9.43 0.21 -3.39
N CYS A 59 -8.33 -0.24 -4.00
CA CYS A 59 -7.75 -1.56 -3.81
C CYS A 59 -6.22 -1.51 -3.80
N GLY A 60 -5.59 -2.43 -3.07
CA GLY A 60 -4.15 -2.64 -3.16
C GLY A 60 -3.82 -3.71 -4.20
N VAL A 61 -2.69 -3.58 -4.88
CA VAL A 61 -2.14 -4.65 -5.73
C VAL A 61 -0.68 -4.86 -5.33
N SER A 62 -0.35 -6.05 -4.82
CA SER A 62 1.02 -6.38 -4.42
C SER A 62 1.76 -7.13 -5.53
N ILE A 63 3.01 -6.73 -5.76
CA ILE A 63 3.94 -7.50 -6.58
C ILE A 63 4.55 -8.61 -5.72
N ILE A 64 4.28 -9.86 -6.09
CA ILE A 64 4.81 -11.03 -5.39
C ILE A 64 6.33 -11.11 -5.68
N ARG A 65 7.19 -11.29 -4.68
CA ARG A 65 6.92 -11.53 -3.24
C ARG A 65 7.09 -10.30 -2.35
N SER A 66 7.94 -9.36 -2.74
CA SER A 66 8.36 -8.21 -1.92
C SER A 66 7.19 -7.32 -1.52
N GLY A 67 6.26 -7.05 -2.43
CA GLY A 67 5.07 -6.23 -2.22
C GLY A 67 4.11 -6.78 -1.15
N GLU A 68 4.14 -8.09 -0.88
CA GLU A 68 3.27 -8.70 0.14
C GLU A 68 3.58 -8.18 1.56
N SER A 69 4.83 -7.76 1.81
CA SER A 69 5.23 -7.14 3.08
C SER A 69 4.44 -5.87 3.40
N MET A 70 3.97 -5.16 2.38
CA MET A 70 3.24 -3.90 2.54
C MET A 70 1.74 -4.09 2.78
N GLU A 71 1.19 -5.29 2.53
CA GLU A 71 -0.24 -5.56 2.63
C GLU A 71 -0.78 -5.37 4.06
N ASN A 72 0.00 -5.75 5.07
CA ASN A 72 -0.42 -5.66 6.46
C ASN A 72 -0.62 -4.20 6.89
N ALA A 73 0.30 -3.33 6.51
CA ALA A 73 0.16 -1.89 6.75
C ALA A 73 -1.10 -1.35 6.06
N LEU A 74 -1.33 -1.71 4.79
CA LEU A 74 -2.50 -1.28 4.04
C LEU A 74 -3.83 -1.77 4.65
N ARG A 75 -3.91 -3.03 5.08
CA ARG A 75 -5.10 -3.57 5.80
C ARG A 75 -5.34 -2.85 7.12
N ALA A 76 -4.27 -2.46 7.81
CA ALA A 76 -4.35 -1.76 9.08
C ALA A 76 -4.68 -0.26 8.93
N CYS A 77 -4.52 0.34 7.74
CA CYS A 77 -5.01 1.67 7.40
C CYS A 77 -6.45 1.63 6.88
N CYS A 78 -6.76 0.66 6.02
CA CYS A 78 -8.04 0.57 5.29
C CYS A 78 -8.74 -0.77 5.59
N LYS A 79 -9.70 -0.75 6.53
CA LYS A 79 -10.48 -1.93 6.89
C LYS A 79 -11.28 -2.44 5.68
N GLY A 80 -11.15 -3.74 5.38
CA GLY A 80 -11.90 -4.40 4.30
C GLY A 80 -11.41 -4.09 2.88
N ILE A 81 -10.20 -3.52 2.73
CA ILE A 81 -9.61 -3.27 1.41
C ILE A 81 -9.43 -4.57 0.61
N LYS A 82 -9.82 -4.54 -0.67
CA LYS A 82 -9.54 -5.64 -1.61
C LYS A 82 -8.05 -5.61 -1.99
N ILE A 83 -7.40 -6.77 -1.99
CA ILE A 83 -5.98 -6.90 -2.37
C ILE A 83 -5.89 -7.87 -3.55
N GLY A 84 -5.38 -7.36 -4.67
CA GLY A 84 -4.96 -8.14 -5.81
C GLY A 84 -3.48 -8.49 -5.72
N LYS A 85 -3.06 -9.51 -6.46
CA LYS A 85 -1.67 -9.98 -6.50
C LYS A 85 -1.21 -10.19 -7.93
N ILE A 86 0.04 -9.85 -8.20
CA ILE A 86 0.70 -10.06 -9.49
C ILE A 86 2.06 -10.69 -9.23
N LEU A 87 2.37 -11.79 -9.91
CA LEU A 87 3.69 -12.41 -9.93
C LEU A 87 4.33 -12.18 -11.28
N ILE A 88 5.44 -11.43 -11.25
CA ILE A 88 6.28 -11.19 -12.42
C ILE A 88 7.59 -11.94 -12.20
N HIS A 89 8.05 -12.65 -13.22
CA HIS A 89 9.32 -13.37 -13.19
C HIS A 89 10.08 -13.12 -14.49
N GLY A 90 11.37 -12.84 -14.37
CA GLY A 90 12.26 -12.75 -15.54
C GLY A 90 12.80 -14.14 -15.86
N HIS A 91 12.62 -14.60 -17.10
CA HIS A 91 13.26 -15.83 -17.58
C HIS A 91 14.10 -15.53 -18.84
N GLY A 92 15.43 -15.64 -18.72
CA GLY A 92 16.37 -15.54 -19.85
C GLY A 92 16.42 -14.17 -20.54
N THR A 93 16.70 -14.17 -21.85
CA THR A 93 16.95 -12.98 -22.69
C THR A 93 15.70 -12.20 -23.10
N ASN A 94 14.49 -12.70 -22.83
CA ASN A 94 13.23 -12.18 -23.39
C ASN A 94 12.41 -11.29 -22.43
N GLY A 95 13.01 -10.80 -21.35
CA GLY A 95 12.38 -9.81 -20.47
C GLY A 95 11.46 -10.41 -19.40
N ARG A 96 10.74 -9.51 -18.69
CA ARG A 96 9.88 -9.82 -17.54
C ARG A 96 8.53 -10.37 -18.01
N GLN A 97 8.15 -11.56 -17.53
CA GLN A 97 6.90 -12.22 -17.88
C GLN A 97 5.92 -12.24 -16.70
N LEU A 98 4.63 -12.03 -16.99
CA LEU A 98 3.55 -12.25 -16.05
C LEU A 98 3.30 -13.76 -15.90
N ILE A 99 3.52 -14.30 -14.69
CA ILE A 99 3.27 -15.72 -14.39
C ILE A 99 1.89 -15.92 -13.77
N TYR A 100 1.49 -15.01 -12.89
CA TYR A 100 0.24 -15.15 -12.14
C TYR A 100 -0.35 -13.79 -11.85
N GLU A 101 -1.67 -13.68 -11.99
CA GLU A 101 -2.42 -12.54 -11.49
C GLU A 101 -3.74 -13.01 -10.87
N LYS A 102 -4.13 -12.34 -9.80
CA LYS A 102 -5.46 -12.45 -9.21
C LYS A 102 -5.88 -11.09 -8.71
N LEU A 103 -6.76 -10.45 -9.48
CA LEU A 103 -7.18 -9.07 -9.25
C LEU A 103 -8.68 -9.03 -8.91
N PRO A 104 -9.16 -8.01 -8.19
CA PRO A 104 -10.60 -7.77 -8.05
C PRO A 104 -11.25 -7.61 -9.42
N SER A 105 -12.41 -8.25 -9.64
CA SER A 105 -13.14 -8.17 -10.91
C SER A 105 -13.56 -6.76 -11.31
N ASP A 106 -13.67 -5.85 -10.33
CA ASP A 106 -14.05 -4.45 -10.50
C ASP A 106 -12.85 -3.48 -10.50
N ILE A 107 -11.62 -3.97 -10.67
CA ILE A 107 -10.38 -3.17 -10.60
C ILE A 107 -10.35 -1.99 -11.58
N ALA A 108 -10.94 -2.14 -12.77
CA ALA A 108 -10.99 -1.07 -13.79
C ALA A 108 -11.73 0.21 -13.32
N SER A 109 -12.55 0.10 -12.27
CA SER A 109 -13.31 1.21 -11.68
C SER A 109 -12.79 1.65 -10.31
N ARG A 110 -11.58 1.20 -9.93
CA ARG A 110 -10.97 1.44 -8.62
C ARG A 110 -9.67 2.22 -8.75
N HIS A 111 -9.34 2.95 -7.68
CA HIS A 111 -7.97 3.44 -7.51
C HIS A 111 -7.09 2.28 -7.05
N VAL A 112 -5.95 2.11 -7.71
CA VAL A 112 -4.99 1.03 -7.44
C VAL A 112 -3.78 1.58 -6.73
N LEU A 113 -3.54 1.10 -5.51
CA LEU A 113 -2.27 1.31 -4.80
C LEU A 113 -1.34 0.13 -5.11
N LEU A 114 -0.39 0.34 -6.01
CA LEU A 114 0.61 -0.67 -6.37
C LEU A 114 1.68 -0.75 -5.27
N LEU A 115 1.94 -1.94 -4.76
CA LEU A 115 2.84 -2.19 -3.63
C LEU A 115 4.08 -2.96 -4.10
N ASP A 116 5.22 -2.28 -4.08
CA ASP A 116 6.54 -2.90 -4.25
C ASP A 116 7.60 -2.08 -3.48
N PRO A 117 8.26 -2.65 -2.45
CA PRO A 117 9.19 -1.90 -1.61
C PRO A 117 10.53 -1.61 -2.30
N VAL A 118 10.85 -2.26 -3.42
CA VAL A 118 12.12 -2.08 -4.13
C VAL A 118 11.84 -1.79 -5.61
N LEU A 119 12.20 -0.59 -6.05
CA LEU A 119 12.14 -0.22 -7.47
C LEU A 119 13.54 -0.37 -8.07
N ALA A 120 13.74 -1.46 -8.81
CA ALA A 120 14.97 -1.75 -9.56
C ALA A 120 14.65 -2.18 -11.00
N THR A 121 15.61 -1.97 -11.90
CA THR A 121 15.54 -2.34 -13.33
C THR A 121 16.03 -3.75 -13.60
#